data_AF-A0A7W1G4E7-F1
#
_entry.id   AF-A0A7W1G4E7-F1
#
_cell.length_a   1.000
_cell.length_b   1.000
_cell.length_c   1.000
_cell.angle_alpha   90.00
_cell.angle_beta   90.00
_cell.angle_gamma   90.00
#
_symmetry.space_group_name_H-M   'P 1'
#
loop_
_entity.id
_entity.type
_entity.pdbx_description
1 polymer ?
#
loop_
_entity_poly.entity_id
_entity_poly.type
_entity_poly.pdbx_seq_one_letter_code
_entity_poly.pdbx_strand_id
1 'polypeptide(L)'
;MDQVEALAQGESSDSLASDTAGSIITTVSNAEKILERMRANPKADWRIDDCQTLARRYQVTWNTAGSHATFRATDGSRITIPVRRPIKPIYITHFVAFIDRLQGT
;
A
#
# COMPACT_ATOMS: atom_id res chain seq x y z
N MET A 1 -9.96 54.08 1.27
CA MET A 1 -11.18 53.36 0.88
C MET A 1 -11.18 53.27 -0.63
N ASP A 2 -10.73 52.23 -1.29
CA ASP A 2 -10.18 50.96 -0.85
C ASP A 2 -9.18 50.49 -1.90
N GLN A 3 -8.11 49.87 -1.42
CA GLN A 3 -7.16 49.13 -2.22
C GLN A 3 -7.80 47.79 -2.62
N VAL A 4 -7.60 47.36 -3.88
CA VAL A 4 -7.50 45.94 -4.28
C VAL A 4 -6.58 45.92 -5.51
N GLU A 5 -5.30 45.52 -5.46
CA GLU A 5 -4.74 44.18 -5.18
C GLU A 5 -5.25 43.15 -6.21
N ALA A 6 -4.47 42.32 -6.93
CA ALA A 6 -3.03 42.09 -7.11
C ALA A 6 -2.86 41.32 -8.44
N LEU A 7 -1.62 41.25 -8.91
CA LEU A 7 -1.13 40.51 -10.07
C LEU A 7 -0.91 39.00 -9.79
N ALA A 8 -0.87 38.23 -10.89
CA ALA A 8 -0.40 36.84 -11.04
C ALA A 8 -1.35 35.76 -10.48
N GLN A 9 -1.56 34.58 -11.08
CA GLN A 9 -0.67 33.62 -11.77
C GLN A 9 -1.53 32.86 -12.83
N GLY A 10 -1.05 32.30 -13.94
CA GLY A 10 0.28 31.76 -14.20
C GLY A 10 0.38 30.26 -13.92
N GLU A 11 -0.67 29.45 -14.12
CA GLU A 11 -0.63 27.99 -13.94
C GLU A 11 0.18 27.34 -15.09
N SER A 12 1.51 27.33 -14.92
CA SER A 12 2.47 26.65 -15.79
C SER A 12 2.85 25.30 -15.19
N SER A 13 2.78 24.28 -16.05
CA SER A 13 3.58 23.06 -16.07
C SER A 13 3.62 22.19 -14.81
N ASP A 14 2.86 21.11 -14.88
CA ASP A 14 3.15 19.83 -14.23
C ASP A 14 4.61 19.45 -14.53
N SER A 15 5.47 19.61 -13.53
CA SER A 15 6.89 19.32 -13.57
C SER A 15 7.29 18.80 -12.21
N LEU A 16 7.21 17.48 -12.03
CA LEU A 16 7.89 16.82 -10.92
C LEU A 16 9.18 16.22 -11.45
N ALA A 17 10.20 17.01 -11.20
CA ALA A 17 11.60 16.78 -11.48
C ALA A 17 12.15 15.55 -10.75
N SER A 18 13.12 14.96 -11.45
CA SER A 18 14.10 14.00 -11.00
C SER A 18 14.97 14.49 -9.83
N ASP A 19 15.46 13.52 -9.07
CA ASP A 19 16.73 13.48 -8.35
C ASP A 19 17.14 14.70 -7.49
N THR A 20 17.07 14.52 -6.18
CA THR A 20 17.98 15.19 -5.24
C THR A 20 18.39 14.22 -4.14
N ALA A 21 19.66 13.84 -4.20
CA ALA A 21 20.39 13.17 -3.14
C ALA A 21 20.47 14.06 -1.89
N GLY A 22 19.88 13.60 -0.79
CA GLY A 22 19.93 14.33 0.47
C GLY A 22 19.16 13.59 1.55
N SER A 23 19.88 12.97 2.47
CA SER A 23 19.42 12.29 3.67
C SER A 23 18.36 13.07 4.47
N ILE A 24 17.08 12.90 4.14
CA ILE A 24 15.98 13.02 5.10
C ILE A 24 15.81 11.63 5.71
N ILE A 25 15.62 11.54 7.02
CA ILE A 25 15.35 10.26 7.68
C ILE A 25 13.96 9.83 7.24
N THR A 26 13.83 9.18 6.08
CA THR A 26 12.58 8.61 5.61
C THR A 26 12.18 7.56 6.63
N THR A 27 11.31 7.94 7.57
CA THR A 27 10.78 7.02 8.56
C THR A 27 9.85 6.08 7.81
N VAL A 28 10.43 5.00 7.27
CA VAL A 28 9.70 3.94 6.57
C VAL A 28 8.57 3.48 7.45
N SER A 29 7.34 3.55 6.93
CA SER A 29 6.15 3.19 7.69
C SER A 29 6.20 1.71 8.06
N ASN A 30 5.54 1.32 9.15
CA ASN A 30 5.49 -0.09 9.54
C ASN A 30 4.90 -0.97 8.42
N ALA A 31 3.93 -0.45 7.67
CA ALA A 31 3.36 -1.12 6.51
C ALA A 31 4.38 -1.33 5.39
N GLU A 32 5.17 -0.32 5.02
CA GLU A 32 6.23 -0.47 4.01
C GLU A 32 7.27 -1.52 4.43
N LYS A 33 7.65 -1.54 5.71
CA LYS A 33 8.56 -2.56 6.27
C LYS A 33 7.97 -3.97 6.19
N ILE A 34 6.67 -4.13 6.45
CA ILE A 34 5.99 -5.43 6.33
C ILE A 34 5.95 -5.87 4.88
N LEU A 35 5.58 -4.98 3.95
CA LEU A 35 5.50 -5.30 2.53
C LEU A 35 6.85 -5.76 1.98
N GLU A 36 7.92 -5.03 2.32
CA GLU A 36 9.28 -5.39 1.89
C GLU A 36 9.71 -6.75 2.44
N ARG A 37 9.41 -7.03 3.71
CA ARG A 37 9.70 -8.35 4.29
C ARG A 37 8.86 -9.46 3.64
N MET A 38 7.61 -9.20 3.26
CA MET A 38 6.77 -10.17 2.54
C MET A 38 7.30 -10.47 1.14
N ARG A 39 7.82 -9.46 0.42
CA ARG A 39 8.52 -9.62 -0.87
C ARG A 39 9.78 -10.47 -0.72
N ALA A 40 10.62 -10.13 0.25
CA ALA A 40 11.90 -10.80 0.48
C ALA A 40 11.74 -12.25 0.97
N ASN A 41 10.75 -12.51 1.84
CA ASN A 41 10.54 -13.83 2.43
C ASN A 41 9.03 -14.16 2.60
N PRO A 42 8.34 -14.58 1.54
CA PRO A 42 6.94 -14.99 1.62
C PRO A 42 6.72 -16.29 2.43
N LYS A 43 7.79 -17.03 2.78
CA LYS A 43 7.73 -18.28 3.55
C LYS A 43 7.78 -18.07 5.08
N ALA A 44 7.92 -16.83 5.54
CA ALA A 44 7.92 -16.52 6.98
C ALA A 44 6.54 -16.78 7.64
N ASP A 45 6.49 -16.71 8.98
CA ASP A 45 5.24 -16.88 9.76
C ASP A 45 4.35 -15.63 9.68
N TRP A 46 3.74 -15.43 8.51
CA TRP A 46 2.85 -14.30 8.25
C TRP A 46 1.48 -14.50 8.88
N ARG A 47 0.93 -13.42 9.44
CA ARG A 47 -0.39 -13.39 10.06
C ARG A 47 -1.37 -12.60 9.21
N ILE A 48 -2.65 -12.91 9.38
CA ILE A 48 -3.70 -12.11 8.75
C ILE A 48 -3.64 -10.65 9.21
N ASP A 49 -3.20 -10.41 10.45
CA ASP A 49 -3.04 -9.08 11.03
C ASP A 49 -1.99 -8.24 10.24
N ASP A 50 -0.95 -8.89 9.72
CA ASP A 50 0.05 -8.24 8.85
C ASP A 50 -0.59 -7.82 7.52
N CYS A 51 -1.38 -8.71 6.91
CA CYS A 51 -2.14 -8.40 5.69
C CYS A 51 -3.15 -7.26 5.92
N GLN A 52 -3.82 -7.23 7.07
CA GLN A 52 -4.75 -6.15 7.44
C GLN A 52 -4.03 -4.81 7.66
N THR A 53 -2.81 -4.85 8.20
CA THR A 53 -1.98 -3.64 8.35
C THR A 53 -1.66 -3.03 7.00
N LEU A 54 -1.28 -3.86 6.02
CA LEU A 54 -1.09 -3.43 4.64
C LEU A 54 -2.40 -2.93 4.02
N ALA A 55 -3.50 -3.66 4.21
CA ALA A 55 -4.79 -3.29 3.65
C ALA A 55 -5.26 -1.90 4.10
N ARG A 56 -5.07 -1.57 5.38
CA ARG A 56 -5.37 -0.22 5.92
C ARG A 56 -4.53 0.86 5.25
N ARG A 57 -3.23 0.61 5.02
CA ARG A 57 -2.32 1.57 4.37
C ARG A 57 -2.72 1.83 2.92
N TYR A 58 -3.10 0.78 2.20
CA TYR A 58 -3.38 0.82 0.76
C TYR A 58 -4.87 0.97 0.43
N GLN A 59 -5.70 1.39 1.39
CA GLN A 59 -7.14 1.61 1.21
C GLN A 59 -7.90 0.38 0.67
N VAL A 60 -7.42 -0.81 1.00
CA VAL A 60 -8.05 -2.08 0.66
C VAL A 60 -9.02 -2.44 1.77
N THR A 61 -10.28 -2.68 1.40
CA THR A 61 -11.28 -3.17 2.34
C THR A 61 -11.17 -4.69 2.48
N TRP A 62 -11.54 -5.24 3.63
CA TRP A 62 -11.57 -6.68 3.79
C TRP A 62 -12.78 -7.12 4.61
N ASN A 63 -13.23 -8.35 4.37
CA ASN A 63 -14.19 -9.04 5.22
C ASN A 63 -13.66 -10.41 5.60
N THR A 64 -13.94 -10.84 6.83
CA THR A 64 -13.60 -12.19 7.29
C THR A 64 -14.87 -13.00 7.43
N ALA A 65 -14.94 -14.13 6.72
CA ALA A 65 -16.05 -15.07 6.77
C ALA A 65 -15.50 -16.46 7.10
N GLY A 66 -15.73 -16.91 8.32
CA GLY A 66 -15.23 -18.19 8.81
C GLY A 66 -13.70 -18.26 8.76
N SER A 67 -13.16 -19.20 7.98
CA SER A 67 -11.72 -19.44 7.87
C SER A 67 -11.00 -18.63 6.79
N HIS A 68 -11.70 -17.74 6.10
CA HIS A 68 -11.16 -16.98 4.97
C HIS A 68 -11.38 -15.47 5.15
N ALA A 69 -10.39 -14.69 4.75
CA ALA A 69 -10.48 -13.25 4.63
C ALA A 69 -10.44 -12.86 3.16
N THR A 70 -11.40 -12.09 2.68
CA THR A 70 -11.39 -11.55 1.32
C THR A 70 -11.05 -10.08 1.35
N PHE A 71 -10.00 -9.71 0.62
CA PHE A 71 -9.54 -8.34 0.42
C PHE A 71 -10.08 -7.83 -0.91
N ARG A 72 -10.52 -6.57 -0.94
CA ARG A 72 -11.15 -5.92 -2.08
C ARG A 72 -10.57 -4.52 -2.26
N ALA A 73 -10.04 -4.27 -3.45
CA ALA A 73 -9.54 -2.97 -3.85
C ALA A 73 -10.64 -2.12 -4.50
N THR A 74 -10.34 -0.83 -4.66
CA THR A 74 -11.21 0.14 -5.33
C THR A 74 -11.35 -0.12 -6.83
N ASP A 75 -10.36 -0.76 -7.47
CA ASP A 75 -10.39 -1.17 -8.89
C ASP A 75 -11.29 -2.39 -9.16
N GLY A 76 -11.94 -2.93 -8.13
CA GLY A 76 -12.80 -4.11 -8.21
C GLY A 76 -12.06 -5.45 -8.12
N SER A 77 -10.71 -5.45 -8.08
CA SER A 77 -9.94 -6.67 -7.86
C SER A 77 -10.10 -7.19 -6.43
N ARG A 78 -9.98 -8.51 -6.28
CA ARG A 78 -10.13 -9.18 -4.97
C ARG A 78 -9.22 -10.38 -4.82
N ILE A 79 -8.82 -10.67 -3.59
CA ILE A 79 -8.07 -11.86 -3.23
C ILE A 79 -8.58 -12.46 -1.92
N THR A 80 -8.64 -13.78 -1.84
CA THR A 80 -9.03 -14.51 -0.63
C THR A 80 -7.82 -15.20 -0.01
N ILE A 81 -7.61 -14.98 1.29
CA ILE A 81 -6.49 -15.54 2.08
C ILE A 81 -7.06 -16.40 3.21
N PRO A 82 -6.56 -17.63 3.42
CA PRO A 82 -6.89 -18.43 4.61
C PRO A 82 -6.41 -17.75 5.89
N VAL A 83 -7.28 -17.68 6.89
CA VAL A 83 -7.00 -17.03 8.20
C VAL A 83 -6.29 -17.99 9.15
N ARG A 84 -6.50 -19.30 8.99
CA ARG A 84 -5.86 -20.31 9.86
C ARG A 84 -4.40 -20.46 9.52
N ARG A 85 -3.59 -20.53 10.57
CA ARG A 85 -2.14 -20.70 10.46
C ARG A 85 -1.75 -22.17 10.20
N PRO A 86 -0.62 -22.40 9.50
CA PRO A 86 0.20 -21.40 8.80
C PRO A 86 -0.42 -20.94 7.47
N ILE A 87 -0.29 -19.65 7.12
CA ILE A 87 -0.72 -19.16 5.81
C ILE A 87 0.27 -19.68 4.76
N LYS A 88 -0.22 -20.35 3.71
CA LYS A 88 0.70 -20.89 2.68
C LYS A 88 1.40 -19.74 1.95
N PRO A 89 2.71 -19.87 1.64
CA PRO A 89 3.49 -18.80 1.01
C PRO A 89 2.88 -18.27 -0.29
N ILE A 90 2.23 -19.13 -1.08
CA ILE A 90 1.55 -18.76 -2.32
C ILE A 90 0.50 -17.65 -2.12
N TYR A 91 -0.23 -17.66 -1.01
CA TYR A 91 -1.22 -16.61 -0.72
C TYR A 91 -0.56 -15.28 -0.38
N ILE A 92 0.61 -15.32 0.27
CA ILE A 92 1.39 -14.12 0.57
C ILE A 92 1.96 -13.54 -0.72
N THR A 93 2.52 -14.36 -1.60
CA THR A 93 2.99 -13.91 -2.93
C THR A 93 1.86 -13.27 -3.74
N HIS A 94 0.69 -13.88 -3.79
CA HIS A 94 -0.46 -13.29 -4.48
C HIS A 94 -0.95 -12.01 -3.82
N PHE A 95 -0.91 -11.92 -2.49
CA PHE A 95 -1.28 -10.71 -1.77
C PHE A 95 -0.31 -9.56 -2.03
N VAL A 96 1.00 -9.83 -2.04
CA VAL A 96 2.03 -8.85 -2.38
C VAL A 96 1.82 -8.35 -3.80
N ALA A 97 1.68 -9.25 -4.78
CA ALA A 97 1.42 -8.86 -6.18
C ALA A 97 0.12 -8.05 -6.34
N PHE A 98 -0.90 -8.37 -5.53
CA PHE A 98 -2.15 -7.60 -5.48
C PHE A 98 -1.89 -6.17 -4.96
N ILE A 99 -1.10 -5.99 -3.91
CA ILE A 99 -0.74 -4.67 -3.38
C ILE A 99 0.17 -3.90 -4.35
N ASP A 100 1.17 -4.55 -4.96
CA ASP A 100 2.10 -3.94 -5.91
C ASP A 100 1.36 -3.35 -7.11
N ARG A 101 0.37 -4.09 -7.64
CA ARG A 101 -0.54 -3.61 -8.68
C ARG A 101 -1.28 -2.33 -8.28
N LEU A 102 -1.71 -2.20 -7.02
CA LEU A 102 -2.40 -0.98 -6.53
C LEU A 102 -1.44 0.19 -6.34
N GLN A 103 -0.15 -0.07 -6.16
CA GLN A 103 0.90 0.95 -6.12
C GLN A 103 1.38 1.39 -7.50
N GLY A 104 1.10 0.60 -8.55
CA GLY A 104 1.66 0.83 -9.88
C GLY A 104 3.17 0.60 -9.94
N THR A 105 3.72 -0.21 -9.03
CA THR A 105 5.13 -0.63 -8.96
C THR A 105 5.26 -2.07 -9.42
#